data_AF-A0A329B559-F1
#
_entry.id   AF-A0A329B559-F1
#
_cell.length_a   1.000
_cell.length_b   1.000
_cell.length_c   1.000
_cell.angle_alpha   90.00
_cell.angle_beta   90.00
_cell.angle_gamma   90.00
#
_symmetry.space_group_name_H-M   'P 1'
#
loop_
_entity.id
_entity.type
_entity.pdbx_description
1 polymer ?
#
loop_
_entity_poly.entity_id
_entity_poly.type
_entity_poly.pdbx_seq_one_letter_code
_entity_poly.pdbx_strand_id
1 'polypeptide(L)'
;MNDWRKWPLLLSVLLGGCVGMAAEQQKPMPGSDRDSHGCIGSAGYAWCTRTDRCERPWELARKQGLGADAAAFDRFCEAPLE
;
A
#
# COMPACT_ATOMS: atom_id res chain seq x y z
N MET A 1 -30.57 21.70 43.87
CA MET A 1 -30.75 21.69 45.34
C MET A 1 -30.87 20.24 45.76
N ASN A 2 -30.09 19.85 46.77
CA ASN A 2 -29.78 18.49 47.24
C ASN A 2 -28.47 17.98 46.58
N ASP A 3 -27.33 18.62 46.79
CA ASP A 3 -26.50 18.74 48.03
C ASP A 3 -25.93 17.38 48.47
N TRP A 4 -24.78 16.91 47.98
CA TRP A 4 -23.39 17.38 48.26
C TRP A 4 -22.99 17.41 49.73
N ARG A 5 -23.69 16.68 50.59
CA ARG A 5 -23.21 16.39 51.94
C ARG A 5 -22.85 14.92 52.09
N LYS A 6 -21.53 14.70 52.15
CA LYS A 6 -20.87 13.82 53.12
C LYS A 6 -20.38 12.46 52.64
N TRP A 7 -19.68 12.48 51.49
CA TRP A 7 -18.28 12.03 51.43
C TRP A 7 -17.59 12.42 52.76
N PRO A 8 -17.24 11.48 53.66
CA PRO A 8 -16.07 10.63 53.51
C PRO A 8 -16.32 9.19 54.04
N LEU A 9 -15.82 8.13 53.42
CA LEU A 9 -14.51 7.58 53.74
C LEU A 9 -14.22 6.47 52.70
N LEU A 10 -13.23 6.75 51.85
CA LEU A 10 -12.11 5.86 51.51
C LEU A 10 -12.35 4.57 50.69
N LEU A 11 -11.57 4.49 49.61
CA LEU A 11 -11.25 3.33 48.75
C LEU A 11 -12.43 2.81 47.92
N SER A 12 -12.51 3.10 46.61
CA SER A 12 -11.76 2.28 45.63
C SER A 12 -11.62 3.01 44.29
N VAL A 13 -10.62 3.89 44.20
CA VAL A 13 -10.01 4.27 42.90
C VAL A 13 -8.79 3.38 42.73
N LEU A 14 -8.95 2.23 42.08
CA LEU A 14 -7.84 1.45 41.54
C LEU A 14 -8.27 0.73 40.24
N LEU A 15 -7.58 1.08 39.14
CA LEU A 15 -7.31 0.26 37.94
C LEU A 15 -8.39 0.10 36.85
N GLY A 16 -8.97 1.20 36.37
CA GLY A 16 -9.65 1.24 35.06
C GLY A 16 -8.75 1.88 34.00
N GLY A 17 -7.91 1.06 33.34
CA GLY A 17 -6.93 1.51 32.34
C GLY A 17 -7.55 2.26 31.15
N CYS A 18 -6.75 3.13 30.53
CA CYS A 18 -7.10 3.84 29.30
C CYS A 18 -7.41 2.83 28.18
N VAL A 19 -8.69 2.60 27.83
CA VAL A 19 -9.04 1.89 26.59
C VAL A 19 -9.01 2.91 25.45
N GLY A 20 -7.79 3.20 25.00
CA GLY A 20 -7.52 3.84 23.73
C GLY A 20 -6.54 2.96 22.96
N MET A 21 -7.04 1.95 22.26
CA MET A 21 -6.25 1.18 21.30
C MET A 21 -5.88 2.12 20.15
N ALA A 22 -4.72 2.77 20.29
CA ALA A 22 -4.04 3.34 19.15
C ALA A 22 -3.73 2.17 18.21
N ALA A 23 -4.40 2.10 17.07
CA ALA A 23 -4.00 1.20 16.00
C ALA A 23 -2.57 1.59 15.62
N GLU A 24 -1.59 0.76 15.97
CA GLU A 24 -0.24 0.90 15.46
C GLU A 24 -0.30 0.81 13.93
N GLN A 25 -0.12 1.94 13.25
CA GLN A 25 0.00 1.95 11.80
C GLN A 25 1.39 1.39 11.44
N GLN A 26 1.47 0.08 11.28
CA GLN A 26 2.69 -0.56 10.78
C GLN A 26 2.92 -0.08 9.34
N LYS A 27 4.07 0.53 9.08
CA LYS A 27 4.47 0.89 7.71
C LYS A 27 4.66 -0.42 6.92
N PRO A 28 4.02 -0.58 5.74
CA PRO A 28 4.25 -1.75 4.92
C PRO A 28 5.74 -1.84 4.56
N MET A 29 6.29 -3.06 4.55
CA MET A 29 7.67 -3.28 4.11
C MET A 29 7.81 -2.87 2.63
N PRO A 30 8.93 -2.26 2.21
CA PRO A 30 9.17 -1.97 0.80
C PRO A 30 8.98 -3.21 -0.08
N GLY A 31 8.29 -3.06 -1.20
CA GLY A 31 8.03 -4.15 -2.14
C GLY A 31 6.98 -5.17 -1.68
N SER A 32 6.15 -4.83 -0.67
CA SER A 32 4.99 -5.65 -0.28
C SER A 32 3.77 -5.45 -1.19
N ASP A 33 3.83 -4.52 -2.13
CA ASP A 33 2.78 -4.11 -3.07
C ASP A 33 2.82 -4.90 -4.39
N ARG A 34 2.88 -6.22 -4.29
CA ARG A 34 2.81 -7.11 -5.47
C ARG A 34 1.39 -7.16 -6.04
N ASP A 35 1.26 -7.06 -7.35
CA ASP A 35 0.00 -7.31 -8.07
C ASP A 35 -0.27 -8.81 -8.30
N SER A 36 -1.33 -9.14 -9.05
CA SER A 36 -1.71 -10.52 -9.37
C SER A 36 -0.67 -11.29 -10.20
N HIS A 37 0.21 -10.58 -10.91
CA HIS A 37 1.33 -11.14 -11.66
C HIS A 37 2.63 -11.16 -10.86
N GLY A 38 2.61 -10.66 -9.62
CA GLY A 38 3.79 -10.55 -8.77
C GLY A 38 4.66 -9.33 -9.07
N CYS A 39 4.21 -8.39 -9.90
CA CYS A 39 4.95 -7.17 -10.21
C CYS A 39 4.86 -6.19 -9.05
N ILE A 40 5.99 -5.54 -8.73
CA ILE A 40 6.08 -4.56 -7.65
C ILE A 40 5.92 -3.15 -8.24
N GLY A 41 4.73 -2.58 -8.11
CA GLY A 41 4.39 -1.28 -8.69
C GLY A 41 5.22 -0.12 -8.12
N SER A 42 5.55 -0.15 -6.84
CA SER A 42 6.41 0.84 -6.17
C SER A 42 7.86 0.80 -6.65
N ALA A 43 8.30 -0.34 -7.18
CA ALA A 43 9.57 -0.48 -7.89
C ALA A 43 9.45 -0.19 -9.40
N GLY A 44 8.26 0.25 -9.84
CA GLY A 44 7.86 0.62 -11.20
C GLY A 44 7.90 -0.53 -12.21
N TYR A 45 7.65 -1.74 -11.73
CA TYR A 45 7.35 -2.87 -12.61
C TYR A 45 5.87 -2.86 -13.00
N ALA A 46 5.60 -3.16 -14.27
CA ALA A 46 4.27 -3.37 -14.84
C ALA A 46 4.25 -4.69 -15.61
N TRP A 47 3.14 -5.43 -15.51
CA TRP A 47 2.96 -6.67 -16.24
C TRP A 47 2.88 -6.40 -17.75
N CYS A 48 3.59 -7.20 -18.54
CA CYS A 48 3.56 -7.13 -19.99
C CYS A 48 3.15 -8.49 -20.58
N THR A 49 1.94 -8.59 -21.12
CA THR A 49 1.41 -9.84 -21.69
C THR A 49 2.27 -10.34 -22.85
N ARG A 50 2.81 -9.43 -23.68
CA ARG A 50 3.65 -9.84 -24.82
C ARG A 50 4.98 -10.49 -24.42
N THR A 51 5.61 -10.04 -23.32
CA THR A 51 6.89 -10.64 -22.86
C THR A 51 6.69 -11.66 -21.74
N ASP A 52 5.47 -11.81 -21.24
CA ASP A 52 5.08 -12.65 -20.09
C ASP A 52 5.92 -12.35 -18.83
N ARG A 53 6.23 -11.05 -18.63
CA ARG A 53 7.14 -10.59 -17.57
C ARG A 53 6.74 -9.25 -16.99
N CYS A 54 7.19 -9.02 -15.77
CA CYS A 54 7.21 -7.69 -15.16
C CYS A 54 8.32 -6.86 -15.80
N GLU A 55 7.95 -5.87 -16.58
CA GLU A 55 8.87 -4.96 -17.27
C GLU A 55 8.82 -3.57 -16.65
N ARG A 56 9.90 -2.81 -16.80
CA ARG A 56 9.93 -1.40 -16.45
C ARG A 56 9.64 -0.58 -17.71
N PRO A 57 8.52 0.16 -17.80
CA PRO A 57 8.12 0.84 -19.03
C PRO A 57 9.22 1.69 -19.65
N TRP A 58 10.00 2.42 -18.83
CA TRP A 58 11.09 3.27 -19.33
C TRP A 58 12.32 2.49 -19.82
N GLU A 59 12.62 1.32 -19.23
CA GLU A 59 13.72 0.47 -19.70
C GLU A 59 13.32 -0.23 -21.00
N LEU A 60 12.09 -0.71 -21.05
CA LEU A 60 11.52 -1.36 -22.23
C LEU A 60 11.43 -0.37 -23.39
N ALA A 61 10.95 0.85 -23.14
CA ALA A 61 10.90 1.90 -24.15
C ALA A 61 12.28 2.19 -24.74
N ARG A 62 13.33 2.28 -23.91
CA ARG A 62 14.71 2.47 -24.38
C ARG A 62 15.23 1.28 -25.20
N LYS A 63 14.86 0.05 -24.84
CA LYS A 63 15.27 -1.18 -25.56
C LYS A 63 14.55 -1.35 -26.89
N GLN A 64 13.27 -0.98 -26.94
CA GLN A 64 12.36 -1.24 -28.06
C GLN A 64 12.13 -0.01 -28.95
N GLY A 65 12.72 1.14 -28.60
CA GLY A 65 12.52 2.40 -29.33
C GLY A 65 11.09 2.95 -29.23
N LEU A 66 10.41 2.69 -28.11
CA LEU A 66 9.05 3.20 -27.88
C LEU A 66 9.09 4.69 -27.50
N GLY A 67 7.98 5.39 -27.77
CA GLY A 67 7.76 6.73 -27.24
C GLY A 67 7.84 6.76 -25.71
N ALA A 68 8.18 7.92 -25.14
CA ALA A 68 8.31 8.10 -23.69
C ALA A 68 6.94 8.18 -22.96
N ASP A 69 5.84 7.97 -23.67
CA ASP A 69 4.49 7.97 -23.11
C ASP A 69 4.11 6.59 -22.55
N ALA A 70 3.32 6.58 -21.47
CA ALA A 70 2.82 5.35 -20.86
C ALA A 70 1.99 4.50 -21.84
N ALA A 71 1.24 5.14 -22.74
CA ALA A 71 0.42 4.44 -23.72
C ALA A 71 1.27 3.66 -24.76
N ALA A 72 2.55 4.00 -24.95
CA ALA A 72 3.44 3.22 -25.80
C ALA A 72 3.79 1.87 -25.19
N PHE A 73 3.90 1.79 -23.86
CA PHE A 73 4.08 0.53 -23.14
C PHE A 73 2.83 -0.35 -23.26
N ASP A 74 1.64 0.20 -23.03
CA ASP A 74 0.39 -0.58 -23.11
C ASP A 74 0.19 -1.16 -24.52
N ARG A 75 0.32 -0.32 -25.55
CA ARG A 75 0.26 -0.78 -26.96
C ARG A 75 1.29 -1.85 -27.27
N PHE A 76 2.50 -1.71 -26.73
CA PHE A 76 3.54 -2.73 -26.87
C PHE A 76 3.04 -4.03 -26.23
N CYS A 77 2.62 -4.00 -24.97
CA CYS A 77 2.30 -5.20 -24.20
C CYS A 77 0.98 -5.89 -24.57
N GLU A 78 0.03 -5.17 -25.16
CA GLU A 78 -1.27 -5.69 -25.63
C GLU A 78 -1.25 -6.16 -27.09
N ALA A 79 -0.21 -5.83 -27.86
CA ALA A 79 -0.11 -6.25 -29.25
C ALA A 79 0.00 -7.79 -29.36
N PRO A 80 -0.76 -8.44 -30.26
CA PRO A 80 -0.61 -9.86 -30.55
C PRO A 80 0.83 -10.22 -30.96
N LEU A 81 1.28 -11.39 -30.53
CA LEU A 81 2.52 -11.99 -31.05
C LEU A 81 2.26 -12.44 -32.50
N GLU A 82 2.91 -11.80 -33.47
CA GLU A 82 2.95 -12.28 -34.86
C GLU A 82 3.86 -13.51 -35.02
#